data_AF-X6LM71-F1
#
_entry.id   AF-X6LM71-F1
#
_cell.length_a   1.000
_cell.length_b   1.000
_cell.length_c   1.000
_cell.angle_alpha   90.00
_cell.angle_beta   90.00
_cell.angle_gamma   90.00
#
_symmetry.space_group_name_H-M   'P 1'
#
loop_
_entity.id
_entity.type
_entity.pdbx_description
1 polymer ?
#
loop_
_entity_poly.entity_id
_entity_poly.type
_entity_poly.pdbx_seq_one_letter_code
_entity_poly.pdbx_strand_id
1 'polypeptide(L)'
;MDETTDISITKRKSFWKRYFNSATTPIENENDKKIQDVWEKYFNGDNISKYALKRVGDNKYQFLHKSCQEYYAAQKIIFDIISWKSNINDINHQQFQQQFETYAQKFLINHKLLNEEMGIIQFIADRIYDSNLMFINLKSRLFRLIESSKNNSKVSIAAANAATILNVAR
;
A
#
# COMPACT_ATOMS: atom_id res chain seq x y z
N MET A 1 -30.35 10.47 -19.45
CA MET A 1 -28.93 10.89 -19.51
C MET A 1 -28.51 11.15 -18.09
N ASP A 2 -27.60 10.32 -17.57
CA ASP A 2 -27.37 10.12 -16.14
C ASP A 2 -26.16 10.96 -15.66
N GLU A 3 -26.43 12.04 -14.94
CA GLU A 3 -25.45 12.99 -14.38
C GLU A 3 -24.67 12.45 -13.17
N THR A 4 -24.92 11.21 -12.73
CA THR A 4 -24.31 10.66 -11.49
C THR A 4 -22.91 10.07 -11.70
N THR A 5 -22.54 9.75 -12.94
CA THR A 5 -21.23 9.13 -13.25
C THR A 5 -20.07 10.12 -13.16
N ASP A 6 -20.28 11.40 -13.47
CA ASP A 6 -19.21 12.40 -13.58
C ASP A 6 -18.66 12.86 -12.21
N ILE A 7 -19.52 12.89 -11.18
CA ILE A 7 -19.14 13.32 -9.82
C ILE A 7 -18.19 12.30 -9.17
N SER A 8 -18.39 11.01 -9.44
CA SER A 8 -17.56 9.92 -8.91
C SER A 8 -16.15 9.90 -9.52
N ILE A 9 -16.03 10.16 -10.82
CA ILE A 9 -14.77 10.24 -11.55
C ILE A 9 -13.96 11.46 -11.10
N THR A 10 -14.65 12.58 -10.84
CA THR A 10 -14.03 13.82 -10.36
C THR A 10 -13.45 13.67 -8.95
N LYS A 11 -14.16 12.97 -8.04
CA LYS A 11 -13.62 12.60 -6.71
C LYS A 11 -12.46 11.60 -6.78
N ARG A 12 -12.50 10.63 -7.72
CA ARG A 12 -11.41 9.65 -7.93
C ARG A 12 -10.10 10.31 -8.38
N LYS A 13 -10.16 11.30 -9.27
CA LYS A 13 -8.99 12.11 -9.65
C LYS A 13 -8.49 12.97 -8.48
N SER A 14 -9.39 13.51 -7.65
CA SER A 14 -9.01 14.44 -6.56
C SER A 14 -8.30 13.76 -5.39
N PHE A 15 -8.64 12.50 -5.05
CA PHE A 15 -8.02 11.79 -3.93
C PHE A 15 -6.52 11.59 -4.14
N TRP A 16 -6.11 11.06 -5.29
CA TRP A 16 -4.69 10.87 -5.62
C TRP A 16 -3.95 12.19 -5.88
N LYS A 17 -4.65 13.20 -6.44
CA LYS A 17 -4.06 14.52 -6.66
C LYS A 17 -3.58 15.17 -5.36
N ARG A 18 -4.23 14.92 -4.22
CA ARG A 18 -3.85 15.48 -2.90
C ARG A 18 -2.56 14.87 -2.31
N TYR A 19 -2.22 13.64 -2.67
CA TYR A 19 -1.00 12.97 -2.20
C TYR A 19 0.19 13.10 -3.18
N PHE A 20 -0.08 13.41 -4.46
CA PHE A 20 0.96 13.52 -5.50
C PHE A 20 1.25 14.95 -6.00
N ASN A 21 0.38 15.94 -5.77
CA ASN A 21 0.63 17.35 -6.12
C ASN A 21 0.79 18.23 -4.87
N SER A 22 1.92 18.11 -4.19
CA SER A 22 2.42 19.18 -3.32
C SER A 22 3.55 19.93 -4.04
N ALA A 23 3.23 20.62 -5.12
CA ALA A 23 4.08 21.66 -5.68
C ALA A 23 3.30 22.48 -6.71
N THR A 24 2.88 23.68 -6.34
CA THR A 24 3.00 24.87 -7.21
C THR A 24 2.65 26.13 -6.44
N THR A 25 3.65 27.00 -6.25
CA THR A 25 3.63 28.39 -6.71
C THR A 25 5.08 28.88 -6.74
N PRO A 26 5.52 29.57 -7.81
CA PRO A 26 6.90 30.00 -7.97
C PRO A 26 7.11 31.29 -7.17
N ILE A 27 8.06 31.25 -6.24
CA ILE A 27 8.71 32.45 -5.73
C ILE A 27 10.10 32.39 -6.35
N GLU A 28 10.31 33.19 -7.40
CA GLU A 28 11.64 33.48 -7.93
C GLU A 28 12.48 34.04 -6.78
N ASN A 29 13.54 33.34 -6.39
CA ASN A 29 14.73 33.92 -5.79
C ASN A 29 15.90 32.94 -5.89
N GLU A 30 17.02 33.47 -6.41
CA GLU A 30 18.27 32.82 -6.78
C GLU A 30 18.89 32.00 -5.64
N ASN A 31 18.94 30.69 -5.82
CA ASN A 31 20.06 29.77 -5.53
C ASN A 31 19.56 28.33 -5.71
N ASP A 32 19.22 27.97 -6.95
CA ASP A 32 18.80 26.61 -7.32
C ASP A 32 20.01 25.66 -7.23
N LYS A 33 20.29 25.16 -6.03
CA LYS A 33 20.90 23.84 -5.89
C LYS A 33 19.91 22.85 -6.48
N LYS A 34 20.06 22.54 -7.78
CA LYS A 34 19.34 21.46 -8.47
C LYS A 34 19.31 20.25 -7.54
N ILE A 35 18.14 19.96 -6.96
CA ILE A 35 17.94 18.80 -6.11
C ILE A 35 18.26 17.61 -7.00
N GLN A 36 19.35 16.91 -6.67
CA GLN A 36 19.79 15.75 -7.44
C GLN A 36 18.64 14.73 -7.46
N ASP A 37 18.23 14.33 -8.65
CA ASP A 37 17.17 13.36 -8.86
C ASP A 37 17.64 12.00 -8.31
N VAL A 38 17.20 11.67 -7.09
CA VAL A 38 17.59 10.42 -6.40
C VAL A 38 17.17 9.17 -7.19
N TRP A 39 16.19 9.32 -8.10
CA TRP A 39 15.70 8.24 -8.92
C TRP A 39 16.46 8.05 -10.23
N GLU A 40 17.25 9.04 -10.66
CA GLU A 40 18.00 9.03 -11.91
C GLU A 40 18.84 7.75 -12.07
N LYS A 41 19.49 7.31 -10.98
CA LYS A 41 20.30 6.08 -10.94
C LYS A 41 19.53 4.79 -11.27
N TYR A 42 18.20 4.80 -11.22
CA TYR A 42 17.36 3.65 -11.56
C TYR A 42 16.89 3.66 -13.02
N PHE A 43 17.22 4.69 -13.81
CA PHE A 43 16.79 4.86 -15.22
C PHE A 43 17.93 4.73 -16.24
N ASN A 44 19.01 4.00 -15.91
CA ASN A 44 20.26 3.92 -16.68
C ASN A 44 20.26 2.94 -17.89
N GLY A 45 19.17 2.80 -18.63
CA GLY A 45 19.01 1.65 -19.53
C GLY A 45 18.32 2.00 -20.84
N ASP A 46 18.75 1.26 -21.86
CA ASP A 46 18.52 1.62 -23.27
C ASP A 46 17.07 1.45 -23.74
N ASN A 47 16.19 0.83 -22.92
CA ASN A 47 14.82 0.51 -23.30
C ASN A 47 13.80 0.75 -22.17
N ILE A 48 12.79 1.57 -22.45
CA ILE A 48 11.68 1.92 -21.56
C ILE A 48 10.90 0.68 -21.07
N SER A 49 10.85 -0.40 -21.86
CA SER A 49 10.15 -1.64 -21.50
C SER A 49 10.76 -2.37 -20.30
N LYS A 50 11.99 -2.03 -19.90
CA LYS A 50 12.66 -2.62 -18.73
C LYS A 50 12.26 -1.96 -17.40
N TYR A 51 11.51 -0.87 -17.43
CA TYR A 51 11.18 -0.10 -16.23
C TYR A 51 9.73 -0.29 -15.77
N ALA A 52 9.50 -0.32 -14.46
CA ALA A 52 8.14 -0.24 -13.92
C ALA A 52 7.60 1.19 -13.90
N LEU A 53 8.49 2.19 -13.95
CA LEU A 53 8.21 3.62 -13.89
C LEU A 53 8.67 4.30 -15.18
N LYS A 54 8.05 5.42 -15.53
CA LYS A 54 8.57 6.40 -16.50
C LYS A 54 8.65 7.78 -15.87
N ARG A 55 9.66 8.55 -16.26
CA ARG A 55 9.77 9.97 -15.93
C ARG A 55 8.77 10.75 -16.79
N VAL A 56 7.96 11.60 -16.18
CA VAL A 56 6.97 12.45 -16.88
C VAL A 56 7.20 13.95 -16.65
N GLY A 57 8.24 14.30 -15.89
CA GLY A 57 8.69 15.66 -15.64
C GLY A 57 9.77 15.66 -14.55
N ASP A 58 10.22 16.85 -14.16
CA ASP A 58 11.23 17.00 -13.11
C ASP A 58 10.74 16.40 -11.80
N ASN A 59 11.45 15.37 -11.31
CA ASN A 59 11.11 14.58 -10.13
C ASN A 59 9.67 14.04 -10.12
N LYS A 60 9.07 13.82 -11.29
CA LYS A 60 7.72 13.25 -11.45
C LYS A 60 7.79 11.92 -12.20
N TYR A 61 7.19 10.89 -11.61
CA TYR A 61 7.18 9.53 -12.16
C TYR A 61 5.78 8.96 -12.19
N GLN A 62 5.56 8.07 -13.13
CA GLN A 62 4.31 7.33 -13.27
C GLN A 62 4.62 5.86 -13.52
N PHE A 63 3.83 4.94 -12.95
CA PHE A 63 3.89 3.54 -13.34
C PHE A 63 3.54 3.38 -14.82
N LEU A 64 4.28 2.53 -15.53
CA LEU A 64 3.99 2.23 -16.93
C LEU A 64 2.64 1.54 -17.10
N HIS A 65 2.26 0.71 -16.13
CA HIS A 65 1.03 -0.06 -16.19
C HIS A 65 0.35 -0.16 -14.82
N LYS A 66 -0.98 -0.29 -14.82
CA LYS A 66 -1.80 -0.40 -13.60
C LYS A 66 -1.39 -1.61 -12.76
N SER A 67 -1.12 -2.75 -13.40
CA SER A 67 -0.71 -3.97 -12.68
C SER A 67 0.61 -3.79 -11.92
N CYS A 68 1.55 -2.97 -12.43
CA CYS A 68 2.78 -2.65 -11.69
C CYS A 68 2.45 -1.86 -10.43
N GLN A 69 1.59 -0.84 -10.53
CA GLN A 69 1.14 -0.07 -9.37
C GLN A 69 0.47 -0.98 -8.33
N GLU A 70 -0.44 -1.85 -8.76
CA GLU A 70 -1.14 -2.80 -7.89
C GLU A 70 -0.17 -3.79 -7.23
N TYR A 71 0.80 -4.32 -7.99
CA TYR A 71 1.84 -5.20 -7.48
C TYR A 71 2.68 -4.52 -6.39
N TYR A 72 3.20 -3.32 -6.65
CA TYR A 72 4.02 -2.60 -5.66
C TYR A 72 3.19 -2.16 -4.45
N ALA A 73 1.93 -1.79 -4.63
CA ALA A 73 1.02 -1.50 -3.52
C ALA A 73 0.79 -2.75 -2.65
N ALA A 74 0.53 -3.91 -3.27
CA ALA A 74 0.39 -5.19 -2.58
C ALA A 74 1.66 -5.55 -1.80
N GLN A 75 2.83 -5.47 -2.43
CA GLN A 75 4.12 -5.71 -1.76
C GLN A 75 4.30 -4.79 -0.56
N LYS A 76 4.01 -3.49 -0.71
CA LYS A 76 4.16 -2.53 0.38
C LYS A 76 3.23 -2.83 1.55
N ILE A 77 1.98 -3.24 1.28
CA ILE A 77 1.03 -3.69 2.30
C ILE A 77 1.51 -4.95 3.00
N ILE A 78 1.98 -5.95 2.26
CA ILE A 78 2.51 -7.19 2.83
C ILE A 78 3.65 -6.89 3.78
N PHE A 79 4.66 -6.13 3.31
CA PHE A 79 5.83 -5.78 4.12
C PHE A 79 5.45 -5.02 5.38
N ASP A 80 4.53 -4.07 5.28
CA ASP A 80 4.06 -3.33 6.44
C ASP A 80 3.46 -4.27 7.51
N ILE A 81 2.69 -5.28 7.11
CA ILE A 81 2.09 -6.28 8.01
C ILE A 81 3.15 -7.23 8.60
N ILE A 82 4.01 -7.82 7.77
CA ILE A 82 4.95 -8.88 8.21
C ILE A 82 6.18 -8.32 8.93
N SER A 83 6.59 -7.09 8.64
CA SER A 83 7.74 -6.45 9.29
C SER A 83 7.42 -5.96 10.71
N TRP A 84 6.14 -5.93 11.10
CA TRP A 84 5.80 -5.61 12.47
C TRP A 84 6.35 -6.66 13.44
N LYS A 85 7.03 -6.19 14.48
CA LYS A 85 7.58 -6.99 15.58
C LYS A 85 7.16 -6.36 16.90
N SER A 86 7.04 -7.21 17.92
CA SER A 86 6.86 -6.77 19.31
C SER A 86 8.09 -6.01 19.78
N ASN A 87 7.90 -5.03 20.66
CA ASN A 87 8.98 -4.30 21.33
C ASN A 87 9.60 -5.09 22.50
N ILE A 88 9.03 -6.25 22.85
CA ILE A 88 9.42 -7.08 23.99
C ILE A 88 9.70 -8.51 23.49
N ASN A 89 10.83 -9.08 23.93
CA ASN A 89 11.20 -10.48 23.69
C ASN A 89 10.40 -11.41 24.64
N ASP A 90 10.01 -12.60 24.19
CA ASP A 90 9.27 -13.62 24.95
C ASP A 90 7.91 -13.19 25.52
N ILE A 91 7.06 -12.61 24.67
CA ILE A 91 5.67 -12.31 25.03
C ILE A 91 4.73 -13.48 24.79
N ASN A 92 3.76 -13.65 25.69
CA ASN A 92 2.70 -14.63 25.49
C ASN A 92 1.75 -14.22 24.35
N HIS A 93 0.94 -15.16 23.86
CA HIS A 93 0.03 -14.92 22.73
C HIS A 93 -0.98 -13.78 22.96
N GLN A 94 -1.43 -13.57 24.20
CA GLN A 94 -2.41 -12.55 24.55
C GLN A 94 -1.79 -11.15 24.54
N GLN A 95 -0.61 -10.99 25.14
CA GLN A 95 0.16 -9.74 25.13
C GLN A 95 0.55 -9.35 23.70
N PHE A 96 0.93 -10.34 22.88
CA PHE A 96 1.19 -10.12 21.47
C PHE A 96 -0.03 -9.56 20.76
N GLN A 97 -1.20 -10.16 20.98
CA GLN A 97 -2.43 -9.73 20.34
C GLN A 97 -2.79 -8.29 20.74
N GLN A 98 -2.67 -7.92 22.02
CA GLN A 98 -2.96 -6.56 22.49
C GLN A 98 -2.03 -5.50 21.87
N GLN A 99 -0.73 -5.80 21.77
CA GLN A 99 0.22 -4.89 21.12
C GLN A 99 -0.04 -4.79 19.61
N PHE A 100 -0.31 -5.92 18.97
CA PHE A 100 -0.64 -5.98 17.56
C PHE A 100 -1.89 -5.15 17.26
N GLU A 101 -2.95 -5.29 18.07
CA GLU A 101 -4.20 -4.52 17.96
C GLU A 101 -3.96 -3.01 18.07
N THR A 102 -3.09 -2.59 19.00
CA THR A 102 -2.73 -1.18 19.18
C THR A 102 -2.05 -0.60 17.93
N TYR A 103 -1.19 -1.39 17.29
CA TYR A 103 -0.52 -0.99 16.06
C TYR A 103 -1.40 -1.16 14.82
N ALA A 104 -2.36 -2.09 14.84
CA ALA A 104 -3.12 -2.50 13.66
C ALA A 104 -3.88 -1.37 12.96
N GLN A 105 -4.31 -0.36 13.73
CA GLN A 105 -4.95 0.84 13.20
C GLN A 105 -4.04 1.65 12.25
N LYS A 106 -2.71 1.49 12.37
CA LYS A 106 -1.69 2.22 11.60
C LYS A 106 -1.23 1.48 10.34
N PHE A 107 -1.61 0.21 10.16
CA PHE A 107 -1.22 -0.53 8.96
C PHE A 107 -1.83 0.10 7.70
N LEU A 108 -1.08 0.02 6.60
CA LEU A 108 -1.51 0.55 5.31
C LEU A 108 -2.81 -0.11 4.81
N ILE A 109 -2.99 -1.40 5.13
CA ILE A 109 -4.22 -2.15 4.82
C ILE A 109 -5.47 -1.56 5.50
N ASN A 110 -5.30 -0.71 6.53
CA ASN A 110 -6.39 -0.08 7.25
C ASN A 110 -6.81 1.30 6.68
N HIS A 111 -6.06 1.85 5.71
CA HIS A 111 -6.34 3.20 5.22
C HIS A 111 -7.39 3.28 4.12
N LYS A 112 -7.63 2.18 3.39
CA LYS A 112 -8.58 2.13 2.26
C LYS A 112 -9.17 0.72 2.13
N LEU A 113 -10.47 0.62 1.87
CA LEU A 113 -11.11 -0.63 1.48
C LEU A 113 -10.61 -1.04 0.07
N LEU A 114 -10.17 -2.28 -0.08
CA LEU A 114 -9.53 -2.79 -1.30
C LEU A 114 -10.51 -3.44 -2.29
N ASN A 115 -11.82 -3.41 -2.03
CA ASN A 115 -12.85 -4.06 -2.84
C ASN A 115 -12.89 -3.58 -4.31
N GLU A 116 -12.45 -2.34 -4.59
CA GLU A 116 -12.30 -1.83 -5.95
C GLU A 116 -10.93 -2.16 -6.59
N GLU A 117 -9.98 -2.70 -5.82
CA GLU A 117 -8.58 -2.91 -6.19
C GLU A 117 -8.25 -4.41 -6.23
N MET A 118 -9.03 -5.18 -7.00
CA MET A 118 -8.93 -6.65 -7.04
C MET A 118 -7.54 -7.18 -7.37
N GLY A 119 -6.75 -6.46 -8.20
CA GLY A 119 -5.36 -6.83 -8.48
C GLY A 119 -4.49 -6.84 -7.22
N ILE A 120 -4.66 -5.87 -6.32
CA ILE A 120 -3.95 -5.82 -5.03
C ILE A 120 -4.36 -7.03 -4.17
N ILE A 121 -5.66 -7.31 -4.08
CA ILE A 121 -6.17 -8.44 -3.30
C ILE A 121 -5.57 -9.76 -3.83
N GLN A 122 -5.59 -9.98 -5.14
CA GLN A 122 -5.03 -11.18 -5.76
C GLN A 122 -3.53 -11.31 -5.50
N PHE A 123 -2.75 -10.24 -5.70
CA PHE A 123 -1.31 -10.28 -5.45
C PHE A 123 -0.96 -10.58 -3.99
N ILE A 124 -1.80 -10.18 -3.02
CA ILE A 124 -1.60 -10.55 -1.61
C ILE A 124 -2.04 -12.01 -1.38
N ALA A 125 -3.18 -12.41 -1.94
CA ALA A 125 -3.72 -13.76 -1.81
C ALA A 125 -2.73 -14.82 -2.33
N ASP A 126 -2.11 -14.58 -3.49
CA ASP A 126 -1.11 -15.46 -4.09
C ASP A 126 0.11 -15.68 -3.17
N ARG A 127 0.40 -14.76 -2.24
CA ARG A 127 1.52 -14.85 -1.30
C ARG A 127 1.20 -15.61 -0.02
N ILE A 128 -0.06 -15.95 0.24
CA ILE A 128 -0.47 -16.65 1.48
C ILE A 128 0.09 -18.07 1.56
N TYR A 129 0.23 -18.76 0.42
CA TYR A 129 0.76 -20.12 0.35
C TYR A 129 2.13 -20.21 -0.32
N ASP A 130 2.78 -19.07 -0.50
CA ASP A 130 4.14 -19.03 -1.01
C ASP A 130 5.07 -19.74 -0.01
N SER A 131 5.89 -20.68 -0.51
CA SER A 131 6.86 -21.41 0.31
C SER A 131 8.05 -20.55 0.73
N ASN A 132 8.16 -19.34 0.17
CA ASN A 132 9.16 -18.36 0.57
C ASN A 132 8.97 -17.96 2.04
N LEU A 133 10.01 -18.20 2.85
CA LEU A 133 10.06 -17.88 4.28
C LEU A 133 9.76 -16.41 4.59
N MET A 134 9.94 -15.51 3.62
CA MET A 134 9.58 -14.10 3.74
C MET A 134 8.09 -13.90 4.07
N PHE A 135 7.20 -14.77 3.57
CA PHE A 135 5.75 -14.61 3.70
C PHE A 135 5.12 -15.56 4.74
N ILE A 136 5.92 -16.36 5.46
CA ILE A 136 5.45 -17.40 6.38
C ILE A 136 4.44 -16.89 7.43
N ASN A 137 4.57 -15.63 7.84
CA ASN A 137 3.71 -15.01 8.85
C ASN A 137 2.51 -14.25 8.27
N LEU A 138 2.38 -14.11 6.94
CA LEU A 138 1.34 -13.28 6.34
C LEU A 138 -0.06 -13.78 6.71
N LYS A 139 -0.32 -15.08 6.55
CA LYS A 139 -1.62 -15.70 6.87
C LYS A 139 -2.02 -15.49 8.32
N SER A 140 -1.11 -15.76 9.27
CA SER A 140 -1.40 -15.62 10.70
C SER A 140 -1.64 -14.16 11.09
N ARG A 141 -0.92 -13.21 10.49
CA ARG A 141 -1.11 -11.78 10.70
C ARG A 141 -2.47 -11.28 10.19
N LEU A 142 -2.93 -11.77 9.05
CA LEU A 142 -4.26 -11.43 8.53
C LEU A 142 -5.37 -11.89 9.46
N PHE A 143 -5.29 -13.11 10.02
CA PHE A 143 -6.24 -13.57 11.04
C PHE A 143 -6.22 -12.69 12.30
N ARG A 144 -5.05 -12.24 12.74
CA ARG A 144 -4.94 -11.32 13.89
C ARG A 144 -5.55 -9.95 13.63
N LEU A 145 -5.56 -9.46 12.40
CA LEU A 145 -6.27 -8.21 12.04
C LEU A 145 -7.78 -8.38 12.22
N ILE A 146 -8.33 -9.51 11.77
CA ILE A 146 -9.73 -9.85 11.97
C ILE A 146 -10.03 -9.95 13.47
N GLU A 147 -9.20 -10.64 14.24
CA GLU A 147 -9.35 -10.76 15.70
C GLU A 147 -9.30 -9.40 16.40
N SER A 148 -8.38 -8.52 16.00
CA SER A 148 -8.24 -7.17 16.55
C SER A 148 -9.52 -6.34 16.38
N SER A 149 -10.30 -6.58 15.32
CA SER A 149 -11.52 -5.80 15.07
C SER A 149 -12.66 -6.09 16.04
N LYS A 150 -12.59 -7.21 16.78
CA LYS A 150 -13.60 -7.55 17.81
C LYS A 150 -13.62 -6.54 18.95
N ASN A 151 -12.46 -5.99 19.30
CA ASN A 151 -12.28 -5.08 20.43
C ASN A 151 -11.89 -3.66 19.98
N ASN A 152 -11.43 -3.48 18.74
CA ASN A 152 -11.01 -2.19 18.21
C ASN A 152 -11.67 -1.88 16.86
N SER A 153 -12.71 -1.05 16.90
CA SER A 153 -13.44 -0.61 15.70
C SER A 153 -12.58 0.18 14.70
N LYS A 154 -11.45 0.75 15.14
CA LYS A 154 -10.51 1.47 14.26
C LYS A 154 -9.77 0.52 13.30
N VAL A 155 -9.83 -0.79 13.51
CA VAL A 155 -9.19 -1.82 12.67
C VAL A 155 -10.19 -2.46 11.69
N SER A 156 -11.44 -1.96 11.65
CA SER A 156 -12.51 -2.54 10.83
C SER A 156 -12.18 -2.63 9.32
N ILE A 157 -11.51 -1.61 8.76
CA ILE A 157 -11.10 -1.62 7.34
C ILE A 157 -10.05 -2.71 7.09
N ALA A 158 -9.01 -2.78 7.94
CA ALA A 158 -8.00 -3.82 7.86
C ALA A 158 -8.60 -5.22 7.99
N ALA A 159 -9.55 -5.42 8.91
CA ALA A 159 -10.24 -6.68 9.10
C ALA A 159 -11.10 -7.08 7.90
N ALA A 160 -11.86 -6.14 7.31
CA ALA A 160 -12.64 -6.38 6.11
C ALA A 160 -11.74 -6.80 4.94
N ASN A 161 -10.65 -6.05 4.71
CA ASN A 161 -9.66 -6.37 3.69
C ASN A 161 -9.00 -7.73 3.94
N ALA A 162 -8.61 -8.03 5.17
CA ALA A 162 -8.00 -9.31 5.55
C ALA A 162 -8.96 -10.48 5.30
N ALA A 163 -10.24 -10.35 5.65
CA ALA A 163 -11.25 -11.36 5.38
C ALA A 163 -11.44 -11.58 3.88
N THR A 164 -11.48 -10.52 3.08
CA THR A 164 -11.55 -10.62 1.62
C THR A 164 -10.34 -11.33 1.03
N ILE A 165 -9.13 -10.96 1.43
CA ILE A 165 -7.88 -11.58 0.95
C ILE A 165 -7.85 -13.08 1.32
N LEU A 166 -8.18 -13.43 2.55
CA LEU A 166 -8.23 -14.83 3.00
C LEU A 166 -9.30 -15.64 2.27
N ASN A 167 -10.40 -15.01 1.85
CA ASN A 167 -11.43 -15.66 1.04
C ASN A 167 -11.02 -15.86 -0.43
N VAL A 168 -10.18 -14.98 -0.98
CA VAL A 168 -9.64 -15.13 -2.33
C VAL A 168 -8.52 -16.18 -2.36
N ALA A 169 -7.70 -16.26 -1.31
CA ALA A 169 -6.70 -17.31 -1.14
C ALA A 169 -7.29 -18.66 -0.71
N ARG A 170 -8.47 -19.02 -1.22
CA ARG A 170 -9.09 -20.33 -0.95
C ARG A 170 -8.61 -21.38 -1.92
#